data_AF-A0A386TZ24-F1
#
_entry.id   AF-A0A386TZ24-F1
#
_cell.length_a   1.000
_cell.length_b   1.000
_cell.length_c   1.000
_cell.angle_alpha   90.00
_cell.angle_beta   90.00
_cell.angle_gamma   90.00
#
_symmetry.space_group_name_H-M   'P 1'
#
loop_
_entity.id
_entity.type
_entity.pdbx_description
1 polymer ?
#
loop_
_entity_poly.entity_id
_entity_poly.type
_entity_poly.pdbx_seq_one_letter_code
_entity_poly.pdbx_strand_id
1 'polypeptide(L)'
;MKNNTFKFSPGRRVQIPKASGEGTRPLTVAPPRDKIVQEVMRMILEAIYEPSFSPNSHGFRADKSCHTALRQIFTTFGVATWYIEGDISKCFDTFDHDILLGILRKRIKDERFIRLLIKALKAGYFEFNEFKHSIIGTPQGSIISPLLCNIYMDGLDKFIEELMKSFSKGTKPRGNPIWISYSNKKARAKSTAEKAKWHRLQLSVPSKDPLDPNFKKLVYVRYADDWILGVRGSREDCVKLLEQIKNYLKESLKLNLSEKKTLIKNASRDKALFLGTQVFRSRHQIFSRPLGFTRRVGKEMRLVAPIERINKKLKEAKFLVDGQPSPRFLWMKNSKDQIIGLYNSVYRGYMNYYSFVHNYGSTSGHIHNILRSSCAKLLAAKFSQHSQKKIFEVYGKNLKGKDNIAFVEPTYANKVWDFKIPDKVGKSDITQKKKKRNDIHSLRQQHI
;
A
#
# COMPACT_ATOMS: atom_id res chain seq x y z
N MET A 1 -5.47 -2.61 38.05
CA MET A 1 -4.00 -2.62 37.82
C MET A 1 -3.17 -2.42 39.09
N LYS A 2 -3.68 -1.75 40.15
CA LYS A 2 -2.91 -1.46 41.38
C LYS A 2 -2.27 -2.68 42.08
N ASN A 3 -2.92 -3.86 42.05
CA ASN A 3 -2.45 -5.04 42.81
C ASN A 3 -1.81 -6.14 41.93
N ASN A 4 -1.47 -5.86 40.65
CA ASN A 4 -0.95 -6.85 39.68
C ASN A 4 -1.83 -8.11 39.42
N THR A 5 -3.06 -8.17 39.95
CA THR A 5 -3.97 -9.31 39.84
C THR A 5 -4.71 -9.43 38.51
N PHE A 6 -4.58 -8.44 37.61
CA PHE A 6 -5.26 -8.48 36.31
C PHE A 6 -4.79 -9.70 35.50
N LYS A 7 -5.76 -10.43 34.95
CA LYS A 7 -5.59 -11.56 34.04
C LYS A 7 -6.46 -11.30 32.81
N PHE A 8 -5.89 -11.54 31.63
CA PHE A 8 -6.61 -11.51 30.37
C PHE A 8 -7.43 -12.79 30.23
N SER A 9 -8.61 -12.67 29.63
CA SER A 9 -9.47 -13.81 29.31
C SER A 9 -9.15 -14.32 27.90
N PRO A 10 -9.31 -15.63 27.64
CA PRO A 10 -9.08 -16.18 26.31
C PRO A 10 -10.05 -15.55 25.30
N GLY A 11 -9.51 -15.13 24.15
CA GLY A 11 -10.33 -14.55 23.10
C GLY A 11 -11.08 -15.62 22.29
N ARG A 12 -12.25 -15.25 21.74
CA ARG A 12 -13.05 -16.13 20.87
C ARG A 12 -12.49 -16.14 19.46
N ARG A 13 -12.10 -17.32 18.94
CA ARG A 13 -11.59 -17.45 17.57
C ARG A 13 -12.74 -17.54 16.55
N VAL A 14 -12.62 -16.79 15.45
CA VAL A 14 -13.54 -16.77 14.32
C VAL A 14 -12.72 -16.97 13.05
N GLN A 15 -13.02 -17.98 12.25
CA GLN A 15 -12.30 -18.18 11.00
C GLN A 15 -12.86 -17.28 9.90
N ILE A 16 -12.01 -16.47 9.28
CA ILE A 16 -12.35 -15.58 8.17
C ILE A 16 -11.65 -16.10 6.91
N PRO A 17 -12.35 -16.36 5.79
CA PRO A 17 -11.68 -16.79 4.56
C PRO A 17 -10.67 -15.74 4.07
N LYS A 18 -9.49 -16.18 3.62
CA LYS A 18 -8.52 -15.26 3.02
C LYS A 18 -9.02 -14.77 1.65
N ALA A 19 -8.76 -13.52 1.33
CA ALA A 19 -9.06 -12.91 0.02
C ALA A 19 -8.26 -13.53 -1.15
N SER A 20 -7.34 -14.47 -0.90
CA SER A 20 -6.66 -15.23 -1.96
C SER A 20 -7.44 -16.48 -2.39
N GLY A 21 -8.41 -16.93 -1.58
CA GLY A 21 -9.11 -18.21 -1.72
C GLY A 21 -8.42 -19.40 -1.04
N GLU A 22 -7.12 -19.28 -0.73
CA GLU A 22 -6.35 -20.35 -0.08
C GLU A 22 -6.26 -20.15 1.43
N GLY A 23 -7.06 -20.92 2.17
CA GLY A 23 -7.03 -21.04 3.63
C GLY A 23 -7.88 -20.02 4.38
N THR A 24 -8.00 -20.23 5.69
CA THR A 24 -8.70 -19.35 6.62
C THR A 24 -7.70 -18.51 7.43
N ARG A 25 -8.16 -17.33 7.85
CA ARG A 25 -7.48 -16.41 8.75
C ARG A 25 -8.25 -16.43 10.08
N PRO A 26 -7.69 -17.01 11.14
CA PRO A 26 -8.32 -16.94 12.44
C PRO A 26 -8.28 -15.50 12.97
N LEU A 27 -9.44 -14.98 13.36
CA LEU A 27 -9.59 -13.72 14.09
C LEU A 27 -9.99 -14.04 15.54
N THR A 28 -9.17 -13.63 16.49
CA THR A 28 -9.44 -13.74 17.91
C THR A 28 -10.07 -12.45 18.42
N VAL A 29 -11.33 -12.53 18.87
CA VAL A 29 -12.07 -11.41 19.45
C VAL A 29 -11.94 -11.46 20.98
N ALA A 30 -11.18 -10.53 21.54
CA ALA A 30 -11.05 -10.36 22.99
C ALA A 30 -12.29 -9.67 23.61
N PRO A 31 -12.58 -9.91 24.91
CA PRO A 31 -13.63 -9.19 25.63
C PRO A 31 -13.41 -7.66 25.66
N PRO A 32 -14.48 -6.84 25.77
CA PRO A 32 -14.36 -5.38 25.79
C PRO A 32 -13.41 -4.83 26.87
N ARG A 33 -13.43 -5.41 28.09
CA ARG A 33 -12.52 -5.03 29.19
C ARG A 33 -11.05 -5.19 28.80
N ASP A 34 -10.72 -6.28 28.13
CA ASP A 34 -9.37 -6.60 27.72
C ASP A 34 -8.91 -5.70 26.57
N LYS A 35 -9.84 -5.33 25.68
CA LYS A 35 -9.59 -4.34 24.62
C LYS A 35 -9.25 -2.97 25.19
N ILE A 36 -9.96 -2.51 26.22
CA ILE A 36 -9.65 -1.22 26.88
C ILE A 36 -8.23 -1.25 27.47
N VAL A 37 -7.87 -2.33 28.14
CA VAL A 37 -6.51 -2.48 28.71
C VAL A 37 -5.46 -2.52 27.61
N GLN A 38 -5.70 -3.28 26.53
CA GLN A 38 -4.82 -3.34 25.37
C GLN A 38 -4.68 -1.98 24.68
N GLU A 39 -5.76 -1.20 24.58
CA GLU A 39 -5.75 0.16 24.02
C GLU A 39 -4.79 1.08 24.80
N VAL A 40 -4.92 1.10 26.13
CA VAL A 40 -4.03 1.88 26.99
C VAL A 40 -2.58 1.42 26.86
N MET A 41 -2.35 0.11 26.81
CA MET A 41 -1.01 -0.44 26.59
C MET A 41 -0.44 -0.03 25.22
N ARG A 42 -1.27 -0.01 24.17
CA ARG A 42 -0.85 0.46 22.84
C ARG A 42 -0.44 1.93 22.88
N MET A 43 -1.24 2.80 23.48
CA MET A 43 -0.94 4.23 23.59
C MET A 43 0.41 4.49 24.28
N ILE A 44 0.70 3.75 25.36
CA ILE A 44 1.98 3.85 26.07
C ILE A 44 3.13 3.39 25.17
N LEU A 45 3.01 2.21 24.55
CA LEU A 45 4.04 1.68 23.65
C LEU A 45 4.27 2.59 22.44
N GLU A 46 3.22 3.16 21.87
CA GLU A 46 3.27 4.08 20.74
C GLU A 46 4.06 5.35 21.10
N ALA A 47 3.79 5.94 22.27
CA ALA A 47 4.55 7.10 22.75
C ALA A 47 6.05 6.80 22.94
N ILE A 48 6.41 5.57 23.33
CA ILE A 48 7.80 5.16 23.57
C ILE A 48 8.55 4.86 22.26
N TYR A 49 7.90 4.16 21.32
CA TYR A 49 8.57 3.60 20.15
C TYR A 49 8.42 4.43 18.88
N GLU A 50 7.32 5.17 18.70
CA GLU A 50 7.07 5.93 17.47
C GLU A 50 8.21 6.90 17.08
N PRO A 51 8.86 7.63 18.02
CA PRO A 51 10.01 8.47 17.68
C PRO A 51 11.25 7.71 17.21
N SER A 52 11.34 6.41 17.52
CA SER A 52 12.51 5.58 17.24
C SER A 52 12.39 4.73 15.98
N PHE A 53 11.18 4.54 15.47
CA PHE A 53 10.95 3.71 14.29
C PHE A 53 11.52 4.33 13.02
N SER A 54 12.05 3.47 12.15
CA SER A 54 12.56 3.86 10.83
C SER A 54 11.53 4.69 10.04
N PRO A 55 11.92 5.78 9.37
CA PRO A 55 11.02 6.55 8.51
C PRO A 55 10.48 5.74 7.33
N ASN A 56 11.18 4.65 6.94
CA ASN A 56 10.85 3.76 5.83
C ASN A 56 9.79 2.70 6.20
N SER A 57 9.39 2.63 7.47
CA SER A 57 8.33 1.74 7.95
C SER A 57 7.00 2.49 8.07
N HIS A 58 5.95 1.97 7.42
CA HIS A 58 4.65 2.65 7.33
C HIS A 58 3.46 1.86 7.91
N GLY A 59 3.57 0.54 8.02
CA GLY A 59 2.43 -0.30 8.42
C GLY A 59 2.03 -0.04 9.87
N PHE A 60 0.73 0.07 10.16
CA PHE A 60 0.18 0.17 11.52
C PHE A 60 0.77 1.29 12.41
N ARG A 61 1.14 2.42 11.82
CA ARG A 61 1.66 3.59 12.53
C ARG A 61 0.74 4.79 12.36
N ALA A 62 0.75 5.69 13.36
CA ALA A 62 0.03 6.95 13.26
C ALA A 62 0.48 7.76 12.03
N ASP A 63 -0.46 8.46 11.38
CA ASP A 63 -0.23 9.29 10.19
C ASP A 63 0.41 8.58 8.97
N LYS A 64 0.49 7.24 9.00
CA LYS A 64 1.03 6.41 7.92
C LYS A 64 -0.09 5.55 7.32
N SER A 65 -0.04 5.37 6.01
CA SER A 65 -0.99 4.55 5.26
C SER A 65 -0.31 3.88 4.07
N CYS A 66 -1.02 2.97 3.39
CA CYS A 66 -0.54 2.39 2.13
C CYS A 66 -0.12 3.47 1.12
N HIS A 67 -0.84 4.59 1.07
CA HIS A 67 -0.54 5.70 0.17
C HIS A 67 0.79 6.38 0.54
N THR A 68 1.11 6.50 1.84
CA THR A 68 2.40 7.06 2.26
C THR A 68 3.58 6.19 1.81
N ALA A 69 3.45 4.87 1.91
CA ALA A 69 4.47 3.91 1.45
C ALA A 69 4.63 3.97 -0.08
N LEU A 70 3.51 3.97 -0.81
CA LEU A 70 3.51 4.05 -2.28
C LEU A 70 4.04 5.41 -2.79
N ARG A 71 3.77 6.51 -2.06
CA ARG A 71 4.36 7.82 -2.34
C ARG A 71 5.87 7.80 -2.15
N GLN A 72 6.37 7.16 -1.10
CA GLN A 72 7.80 6.99 -0.90
C GLN A 72 8.43 6.20 -2.04
N ILE A 73 7.81 5.08 -2.45
CA ILE A 73 8.27 4.30 -3.63
C ILE A 73 8.30 5.19 -4.88
N PHE A 74 7.23 5.94 -5.14
CA PHE A 74 7.13 6.80 -6.32
C PHE A 74 8.25 7.85 -6.39
N THR A 75 8.64 8.39 -5.24
CA THR A 75 9.66 9.45 -5.15
C THR A 75 11.09 8.92 -5.10
N THR A 76 11.35 7.80 -4.43
CA THR A 76 12.73 7.32 -4.16
C THR A 76 13.18 6.19 -5.08
N PHE A 77 12.27 5.35 -5.60
CA PHE A 77 12.65 4.15 -6.36
C PHE A 77 12.98 4.44 -7.84
N GLY A 78 12.85 5.69 -8.32
CA GLY A 78 13.14 6.04 -9.72
C GLY A 78 14.58 5.74 -10.18
N VAL A 79 15.52 5.62 -9.23
CA VAL A 79 16.92 5.27 -9.50
C VAL A 79 17.17 3.77 -9.66
N ALA A 80 16.26 2.93 -9.14
CA ALA A 80 16.43 1.48 -9.08
C ALA A 80 16.34 0.82 -10.47
N THR A 81 17.07 -0.27 -10.63
CA THR A 81 17.08 -1.14 -11.81
C THR A 81 16.48 -2.51 -11.52
N TRP A 82 16.52 -2.94 -10.25
CA TRP A 82 15.95 -4.18 -9.76
C TRP A 82 15.07 -3.91 -8.54
N TYR A 83 14.05 -4.76 -8.37
CA TYR A 83 13.24 -4.81 -7.17
C TYR A 83 13.38 -6.18 -6.52
N ILE A 84 13.52 -6.18 -5.20
CA ILE A 84 13.46 -7.39 -4.37
C ILE A 84 12.18 -7.27 -3.55
N GLU A 85 11.21 -8.12 -3.83
CA GLU A 85 10.00 -8.27 -3.02
C GLU A 85 10.30 -9.30 -1.93
N GLY A 86 9.98 -8.98 -0.68
CA GLY A 86 10.09 -9.91 0.42
C GLY A 86 8.80 -9.94 1.24
N ASP A 87 8.41 -11.15 1.61
CA ASP A 87 7.27 -11.45 2.48
C ASP A 87 7.75 -12.41 3.56
N ILE A 88 7.38 -12.11 4.80
CA ILE A 88 7.75 -12.91 5.96
C ILE A 88 6.61 -13.88 6.25
N SER A 89 6.91 -15.17 6.15
CA SER A 89 5.90 -16.22 6.33
C SER A 89 5.32 -16.17 7.75
N LYS A 90 4.02 -15.87 7.87
CA LYS A 90 3.27 -15.93 9.14
C LYS A 90 3.94 -15.13 10.27
N CYS A 91 4.44 -13.92 9.97
CA CYS A 91 5.19 -13.08 10.89
C CYS A 91 4.56 -12.96 12.31
N PHE A 92 3.24 -12.82 12.40
CA PHE A 92 2.52 -12.71 13.68
C PHE A 92 2.47 -14.00 14.52
N ASP A 93 2.55 -15.15 13.87
CA ASP A 93 2.40 -16.46 14.51
C ASP A 93 3.75 -17.06 14.91
N THR A 94 4.88 -16.49 14.46
CA THR A 94 6.23 -17.10 14.56
C THR A 94 7.23 -16.29 15.39
N PHE A 95 6.82 -15.21 16.05
CA PHE A 95 7.75 -14.41 16.86
C PHE A 95 8.26 -15.17 18.08
N ASP A 96 9.57 -15.09 18.29
CA ASP A 96 10.20 -15.53 19.52
C ASP A 96 9.91 -14.49 20.63
N HIS A 97 9.21 -14.93 21.67
CA HIS A 97 8.79 -14.06 22.76
C HIS A 97 9.98 -13.55 23.58
N ASP A 98 11.07 -14.32 23.70
CA ASP A 98 12.24 -13.92 24.47
C ASP A 98 13.00 -12.78 23.77
N ILE A 99 13.13 -12.87 22.44
CA ILE A 99 13.70 -11.79 21.62
C ILE A 99 12.85 -10.52 21.75
N LEU A 100 11.53 -10.62 21.61
CA LEU A 100 10.62 -9.48 21.74
C LEU A 100 10.74 -8.84 23.14
N LEU A 101 10.74 -9.63 24.20
CA LEU A 101 10.88 -9.16 25.57
C LEU A 101 12.26 -8.52 25.81
N GLY A 102 13.32 -9.08 25.22
CA GLY A 102 14.65 -8.47 25.23
C GLY A 102 14.66 -7.08 24.59
N ILE A 103 14.00 -6.91 23.43
CA ILE A 103 13.86 -5.61 22.77
C ILE A 103 13.04 -4.63 23.63
N LEU A 104 11.96 -5.09 24.25
CA LEU A 104 11.11 -4.28 25.12
C LEU A 104 11.86 -3.78 26.36
N ARG A 105 12.60 -4.68 27.02
CA ARG A 105 13.39 -4.35 28.23
C ARG A 105 14.52 -3.35 28.00
N LYS A 106 15.03 -3.23 26.76
CA LYS A 106 16.03 -2.20 26.42
C LYS A 106 15.51 -0.78 26.60
N ARG A 107 14.19 -0.55 26.48
CA ARG A 107 13.57 0.79 26.60
C ARG A 107 12.62 0.93 27.78
N ILE A 108 12.05 -0.17 28.26
CA ILE A 108 11.05 -0.16 29.32
C ILE A 108 11.65 -0.84 30.56
N LYS A 109 11.88 -0.04 31.62
CA LYS A 109 12.37 -0.54 32.91
C LYS A 109 11.27 -1.10 33.82
N ASP A 110 10.00 -0.77 33.56
CA ASP A 110 8.89 -1.21 34.41
C ASP A 110 8.52 -2.69 34.15
N GLU A 111 9.04 -3.57 35.01
CA GLU A 111 8.74 -5.00 34.97
C GLU A 111 7.27 -5.32 35.29
N ARG A 112 6.48 -4.43 35.91
CA ARG A 112 5.03 -4.64 36.06
C ARG A 112 4.33 -4.54 34.72
N PHE A 113 4.70 -3.54 33.91
CA PHE A 113 4.17 -3.37 32.56
C PHE A 113 4.62 -4.51 31.63
N ILE A 114 5.89 -4.91 31.68
CA ILE A 114 6.40 -6.07 30.92
C ILE A 114 5.64 -7.35 31.30
N ARG A 115 5.40 -7.61 32.59
CA ARG A 115 4.58 -8.75 33.03
C ARG A 115 3.15 -8.67 32.50
N LEU A 116 2.56 -7.48 32.44
CA LEU A 116 1.23 -7.29 31.86
C LEU A 116 1.23 -7.61 30.34
N LEU A 117 2.27 -7.19 29.61
CA LEU A 117 2.47 -7.55 28.21
C LEU A 117 2.63 -9.06 28.03
N ILE A 118 3.43 -9.71 28.86
CA ILE A 118 3.58 -11.18 28.85
C ILE A 118 2.22 -11.85 29.08
N LYS A 119 1.43 -11.37 30.05
CA LYS A 119 0.07 -11.89 30.27
C LYS A 119 -0.84 -11.68 29.06
N ALA A 120 -0.72 -10.54 28.36
CA ALA A 120 -1.50 -10.27 27.14
C ALA A 120 -1.11 -11.21 26.00
N LEU A 121 0.20 -11.47 25.84
CA LEU A 121 0.74 -12.39 24.84
C LEU A 121 0.35 -13.85 25.14
N LYS A 122 0.41 -14.27 26.40
CA LYS A 122 0.06 -15.62 26.87
C LYS A 122 -1.43 -15.89 26.98
N ALA A 123 -2.29 -14.89 26.84
CA ALA A 123 -3.74 -14.99 27.10
C ALA A 123 -4.47 -16.03 26.24
N GLY A 124 -3.86 -16.54 25.16
CA GLY A 124 -4.40 -17.65 24.35
C GLY A 124 -5.74 -17.35 23.67
N TYR A 125 -6.24 -18.33 22.92
CA TYR A 125 -7.56 -18.29 22.28
C TYR A 125 -8.34 -19.57 22.60
N PHE A 126 -9.67 -19.49 22.59
CA PHE A 126 -10.57 -20.62 22.80
C PHE A 126 -10.93 -21.26 21.44
N GLU A 127 -10.70 -22.56 21.30
CA GLU A 127 -11.18 -23.40 20.20
C GLU A 127 -12.08 -24.49 20.83
N PHE A 128 -13.25 -24.77 20.22
CA PHE A 128 -14.31 -25.57 20.86
C PHE A 128 -13.80 -26.86 21.51
N ASN A 129 -14.04 -26.99 22.81
CA ASN A 129 -13.83 -28.14 23.71
C ASN A 129 -12.40 -28.62 24.03
N GLU A 130 -11.33 -27.90 23.66
CA GLU A 130 -10.00 -28.17 24.22
C GLU A 130 -9.23 -26.88 24.58
N PHE A 131 -8.76 -26.81 25.83
CA PHE A 131 -7.98 -25.70 26.36
C PHE A 131 -6.54 -25.78 25.83
N LYS A 132 -6.26 -25.23 24.64
CA LYS A 132 -4.89 -25.17 24.11
C LYS A 132 -4.18 -23.91 24.59
N HIS A 133 -3.16 -24.07 25.45
CA HIS A 133 -2.20 -23.02 25.75
C HIS A 133 -1.43 -22.70 24.46
N SER A 134 -1.57 -21.48 23.93
CA SER A 134 -0.88 -21.09 22.71
C SER A 134 0.61 -20.96 23.01
N ILE A 135 1.40 -21.91 22.48
CA ILE A 135 2.86 -21.96 22.68
C ILE A 135 3.59 -21.04 21.69
N ILE A 136 2.97 -20.59 20.60
CA ILE A 136 3.62 -19.69 19.63
C ILE A 136 2.59 -18.77 18.96
N GLY A 137 2.84 -17.46 18.95
CA GLY A 137 2.12 -16.46 18.17
C GLY A 137 1.13 -15.59 18.96
N THR A 138 1.03 -14.32 18.57
CA THR A 138 0.06 -13.40 19.19
C THR A 138 -1.33 -13.54 18.57
N PRO A 139 -2.43 -13.48 19.33
CA PRO A 139 -3.77 -13.63 18.78
C PRO A 139 -4.10 -12.52 17.75
N GLN A 140 -4.36 -12.92 16.51
CA GLN A 140 -4.74 -12.02 15.42
C GLN A 140 -6.11 -11.38 15.71
N GLY A 141 -6.12 -10.09 16.04
CA GLY A 141 -7.31 -9.39 16.56
C GLY A 141 -7.06 -8.65 17.89
N SER A 142 -5.88 -8.83 18.48
CA SER A 142 -5.40 -7.96 19.56
C SER A 142 -5.04 -6.57 19.02
N ILE A 143 -5.33 -5.55 19.81
CA ILE A 143 -5.07 -4.14 19.47
C ILE A 143 -3.56 -3.84 19.47
N ILE A 144 -2.79 -4.56 20.28
CA ILE A 144 -1.35 -4.30 20.49
C ILE A 144 -0.45 -5.06 19.51
N SER A 145 -0.93 -6.20 18.98
CA SER A 145 -0.14 -7.10 18.11
C SER A 145 0.50 -6.38 16.92
N PRO A 146 -0.20 -5.48 16.18
CA PRO A 146 0.42 -4.78 15.06
C PRO A 146 1.60 -3.90 15.47
N LEU A 147 1.50 -3.25 16.63
CA LEU A 147 2.59 -2.42 17.16
C LEU A 147 3.77 -3.27 17.65
N LEU A 148 3.50 -4.37 18.36
CA LEU A 148 4.55 -5.30 18.80
C LEU A 148 5.30 -5.92 17.61
N CYS A 149 4.60 -6.24 16.52
CA CYS A 149 5.19 -6.67 15.27
C CYS A 149 6.15 -5.61 14.72
N ASN A 150 5.74 -4.34 14.70
CA ASN A 150 6.64 -3.26 14.28
C ASN A 150 7.85 -3.10 15.20
N ILE A 151 7.69 -3.23 16.52
CA ILE A 151 8.81 -3.20 17.49
C ILE A 151 9.81 -4.32 17.21
N TYR A 152 9.33 -5.51 16.92
CA TYR A 152 10.17 -6.65 16.57
C TYR A 152 10.92 -6.42 15.25
N MET A 153 10.18 -5.96 14.24
CA MET A 153 10.67 -5.74 12.89
C MET A 153 11.57 -4.50 12.73
N ASP A 154 11.59 -3.60 13.71
CA ASP A 154 12.49 -2.43 13.73
C ASP A 154 13.98 -2.83 13.70
N GLY A 155 14.33 -4.02 14.21
CA GLY A 155 15.67 -4.59 14.07
C GLY A 155 16.06 -4.80 12.60
N LEU A 156 15.15 -5.34 11.79
CA LEU A 156 15.35 -5.49 10.35
C LEU A 156 15.50 -4.13 9.66
N ASP A 157 14.65 -3.16 10.02
CA ASP A 157 14.69 -1.82 9.42
C ASP A 157 16.08 -1.18 9.61
N LYS A 158 16.62 -1.25 10.83
CA LYS A 158 17.95 -0.73 11.17
C LYS A 158 19.08 -1.45 10.44
N PHE A 159 19.01 -2.78 10.37
CA PHE A 159 19.98 -3.58 9.62
C PHE A 159 19.99 -3.19 8.14
N ILE A 160 18.81 -3.02 7.52
CA ILE A 160 18.71 -2.59 6.13
C ILE A 160 19.23 -1.15 5.95
N GLU A 161 18.98 -0.25 6.90
CA GLU A 161 19.55 1.10 6.86
C GLU A 161 21.08 1.11 6.92
N GLU A 162 21.70 0.20 7.68
CA GLU A 162 23.15 -0.01 7.68
C GLU A 162 23.64 -0.56 6.34
N LEU A 163 22.94 -1.55 5.77
CA LEU A 163 23.21 -2.04 4.42
C LEU A 163 23.07 -0.94 3.36
N MET A 164 22.10 -0.04 3.50
CA MET A 164 21.92 1.09 2.60
C MET A 164 23.13 2.03 2.63
N LYS A 165 23.72 2.27 3.80
CA LYS A 165 24.92 3.10 3.96
C LYS A 165 26.15 2.44 3.36
N SER A 166 26.35 1.13 3.56
CA SER A 166 27.53 0.41 3.06
C SER A 166 27.46 0.11 1.55
N PHE A 167 26.27 -0.13 1.02
CA PHE A 167 26.07 -0.45 -0.39
C PHE A 167 26.03 0.80 -1.29
N SER A 168 25.51 1.92 -0.80
CA SER A 168 25.35 3.13 -1.60
C SER A 168 26.70 3.79 -1.88
N LYS A 169 27.05 3.91 -3.16
CA LYS A 169 28.32 4.48 -3.64
C LYS A 169 28.07 5.52 -4.72
N GLY A 170 28.86 6.59 -4.69
CA GLY A 170 28.82 7.66 -5.68
C GLY A 170 27.64 8.64 -5.50
N THR A 171 27.82 9.87 -5.96
CA THR A 171 26.79 10.93 -5.86
C THR A 171 25.96 11.06 -7.12
N LYS A 172 26.58 10.87 -8.29
CA LYS A 172 25.94 11.00 -9.61
C LYS A 172 26.42 9.89 -10.55
N PRO A 173 25.52 9.33 -11.39
CA PRO A 173 25.91 8.36 -12.40
C PRO A 173 26.74 9.03 -13.51
N ARG A 174 27.73 8.29 -14.00
CA ARG A 174 28.54 8.62 -15.18
C ARG A 174 27.66 8.86 -16.40
N GLY A 175 28.11 9.76 -17.28
CA GLY A 175 27.52 9.89 -18.62
C GLY A 175 27.73 8.62 -19.43
N ASN A 176 26.72 8.22 -20.20
CA ASN A 176 26.84 7.05 -21.05
C ASN A 176 27.80 7.34 -22.22
N PRO A 177 28.91 6.57 -22.39
CA PRO A 177 29.88 6.82 -23.47
C PRO A 177 29.26 6.78 -24.88
N ILE A 178 28.30 5.87 -25.11
CA ILE A 178 27.62 5.75 -26.40
C ILE A 178 26.77 7.00 -26.68
N TRP A 179 26.08 7.52 -25.66
CA TRP A 179 25.30 8.74 -25.79
C TRP A 179 26.18 9.96 -26.08
N ILE A 180 27.33 10.06 -25.42
CA ILE A 180 28.31 11.12 -25.65
C ILE A 180 28.87 11.03 -27.07
N SER A 181 29.20 9.82 -27.55
CA SER A 181 29.64 9.58 -28.92
C SER A 181 28.61 10.05 -29.95
N TYR A 182 27.33 9.71 -29.77
CA TYR A 182 26.26 10.19 -30.65
C TYR A 182 26.07 11.71 -30.58
N SER A 183 26.23 12.31 -29.40
CA SER A 183 26.20 13.77 -29.24
C SER A 183 27.32 14.44 -30.04
N ASN A 184 28.53 13.91 -29.96
CA ASN A 184 29.69 14.43 -30.68
C ASN A 184 29.51 14.28 -32.20
N LYS A 185 29.00 13.14 -32.66
CA LYS A 185 28.70 12.91 -34.09
C LYS A 185 27.59 13.83 -34.60
N LYS A 186 26.55 14.09 -33.79
CA LYS A 186 25.49 15.06 -34.10
C LYS A 186 26.05 16.48 -34.23
N ALA A 187 26.96 16.88 -33.33
CA ALA A 187 27.57 18.21 -33.36
C ALA A 187 28.46 18.42 -34.60
N ARG A 188 29.15 17.36 -35.07
CA ARG A 188 30.01 17.39 -36.26
C ARG A 188 29.26 17.25 -37.59
N ALA A 189 28.00 16.82 -37.58
CA ALA A 189 27.21 16.61 -38.79
C ALA A 189 26.92 17.94 -39.50
N LYS A 190 27.15 18.00 -40.81
CA LYS A 190 26.94 19.21 -41.62
C LYS A 190 25.51 19.29 -42.16
N SER A 191 24.94 18.15 -42.55
CA SER A 191 23.59 18.05 -43.11
C SER A 191 22.49 17.96 -42.01
N THR A 192 21.33 18.55 -42.28
CA THR A 192 20.12 18.42 -41.45
C THR A 192 19.65 16.97 -41.33
N ALA A 193 19.77 16.18 -42.40
CA ALA A 193 19.41 14.76 -42.40
C ALA A 193 20.32 13.93 -41.48
N GLU A 194 21.63 14.21 -41.49
CA GLU A 194 22.60 13.55 -40.61
C GLU A 194 22.38 13.94 -39.14
N LYS A 195 22.12 15.22 -38.87
CA LYS A 195 21.76 15.70 -37.52
C LYS A 195 20.51 14.98 -37.01
N ALA A 196 19.50 14.78 -37.85
CA ALA A 196 18.28 14.06 -37.51
C ALA A 196 18.54 12.56 -37.24
N LYS A 197 19.39 11.90 -38.04
CA LYS A 197 19.81 10.50 -37.83
C LYS A 197 20.50 10.33 -36.47
N TRP A 198 21.52 11.14 -36.18
CA TRP A 198 22.25 11.06 -34.91
C TRP A 198 21.37 11.46 -33.73
N HIS A 199 20.45 12.41 -33.90
CA HIS A 199 19.46 12.73 -32.89
C HIS A 199 18.57 11.52 -32.56
N ARG A 200 18.07 10.80 -33.58
CA ARG A 200 17.24 9.60 -33.38
C ARG A 200 18.01 8.51 -32.62
N LEU A 201 19.27 8.27 -32.99
CA LEU A 201 20.15 7.33 -32.28
C LEU A 201 20.48 7.80 -30.84
N GLN A 202 20.67 9.10 -30.63
CA GLN A 202 20.87 9.68 -29.29
C GLN A 202 19.63 9.50 -28.40
N LEU A 203 18.43 9.55 -28.97
CA LEU A 203 17.18 9.32 -28.22
C LEU A 203 16.98 7.84 -27.86
N SER A 204 17.61 6.88 -28.54
CA SER A 204 17.49 5.45 -28.22
C SER A 204 18.34 5.04 -27.00
N VAL A 205 19.46 5.72 -26.75
CA VAL A 205 20.44 5.35 -25.70
C VAL A 205 20.38 6.32 -24.52
N PRO A 206 20.25 5.88 -23.25
CA PRO A 206 20.12 6.78 -22.09
C PRO A 206 21.35 7.68 -21.91
N SER A 207 21.13 8.95 -21.53
CA SER A 207 22.20 9.93 -21.30
C SER A 207 23.14 9.55 -20.14
N LYS A 208 22.59 8.88 -19.12
CA LYS A 208 23.33 8.36 -17.98
C LYS A 208 23.49 6.85 -18.08
N ASP A 209 24.64 6.36 -17.66
CA ASP A 209 24.93 4.94 -17.62
C ASP A 209 24.02 4.23 -16.59
N PRO A 210 23.13 3.32 -17.02
CA PRO A 210 22.24 2.62 -16.11
C PRO A 210 22.94 1.59 -15.20
N LEU A 211 24.11 1.08 -15.62
CA LEU A 211 24.84 -0.01 -14.96
C LEU A 211 26.21 0.46 -14.44
N ASP A 212 26.35 1.75 -14.19
CA ASP A 212 27.56 2.34 -13.64
C ASP A 212 27.99 1.63 -12.33
N PRO A 213 29.12 0.89 -12.32
CA PRO A 213 29.59 0.18 -11.13
C PRO A 213 29.93 1.13 -9.97
N ASN A 214 30.25 2.38 -10.28
CA ASN A 214 30.64 3.41 -9.32
C ASN A 214 29.44 4.17 -8.74
N PHE A 215 28.23 3.94 -9.26
CA PHE A 215 27.00 4.54 -8.76
C PHE A 215 25.96 3.47 -8.38
N LYS A 216 26.08 2.98 -7.14
CA LYS A 216 25.15 2.03 -6.53
C LYS A 216 24.26 2.75 -5.53
N LYS A 217 22.99 2.38 -5.50
CA LYS A 217 22.03 2.95 -4.54
C LYS A 217 21.02 1.90 -4.12
N LEU A 218 20.76 1.85 -2.82
CA LEU A 218 19.74 1.00 -2.22
C LEU A 218 18.64 1.89 -1.64
N VAL A 219 17.38 1.53 -1.88
CA VAL A 219 16.21 2.19 -1.30
C VAL A 219 15.27 1.14 -0.73
N TYR A 220 14.60 1.48 0.36
CA TYR A 220 13.81 0.54 1.16
C TYR A 220 12.46 1.15 1.56
N VAL A 221 11.41 0.33 1.53
CA VAL A 221 10.09 0.63 2.09
C VAL A 221 9.51 -0.65 2.69
N ARG A 222 8.97 -0.54 3.91
CA ARG A 222 8.23 -1.61 4.59
C ARG A 222 6.82 -1.18 4.96
N TYR A 223 5.88 -2.10 4.79
CA TYR A 223 4.51 -1.98 5.28
C TYR A 223 4.15 -3.26 6.03
N ALA A 224 4.25 -3.23 7.35
CA ALA A 224 4.07 -4.40 8.21
C ALA A 224 5.06 -5.53 7.84
N ASP A 225 4.55 -6.66 7.36
CA ASP A 225 5.29 -7.85 6.92
C ASP A 225 5.77 -7.77 5.46
N ASP A 226 5.06 -7.00 4.62
CA ASP A 226 5.44 -6.76 3.23
C ASP A 226 6.56 -5.71 3.15
N TRP A 227 7.66 -6.02 2.48
CA TRP A 227 8.71 -5.06 2.19
C TRP A 227 9.23 -5.16 0.76
N ILE A 228 9.77 -4.05 0.27
CA ILE A 228 10.34 -3.96 -1.07
C ILE A 228 11.65 -3.17 -1.02
N LEU A 229 12.67 -3.70 -1.70
CA LEU A 229 13.96 -3.05 -1.90
C LEU A 229 14.10 -2.65 -3.37
N GLY A 230 14.50 -1.42 -3.61
CA GLY A 230 14.95 -0.95 -4.91
C GLY A 230 16.47 -0.93 -4.96
N VAL A 231 17.05 -1.74 -5.84
CA VAL A 231 18.50 -1.84 -6.01
C VAL A 231 18.88 -1.21 -7.34
N ARG A 232 19.84 -0.29 -7.31
CA ARG A 232 20.59 0.13 -8.48
C ARG A 232 21.93 -0.60 -8.50
N GLY A 233 22.01 -1.68 -9.28
CA GLY A 233 23.16 -2.56 -9.35
C GLY A 233 22.95 -3.74 -10.31
N SER A 234 23.81 -4.76 -10.18
CA SER A 234 23.70 -6.01 -10.94
C SER A 234 22.68 -6.98 -10.29
N ARG A 235 22.36 -8.06 -10.99
CA ARG A 235 21.54 -9.14 -10.42
C ARG A 235 22.29 -9.86 -9.27
N GLU A 236 23.60 -10.01 -9.39
CA GLU A 236 24.45 -10.61 -8.35
C GLU A 236 24.42 -9.80 -7.06
N ASP A 237 24.45 -8.47 -7.15
CA ASP A 237 24.29 -7.59 -6.00
C ASP A 237 22.95 -7.87 -5.28
N CYS A 238 21.87 -8.09 -6.04
CA CYS A 238 20.56 -8.39 -5.47
C CYS A 238 20.53 -9.73 -4.74
N VAL A 239 21.20 -10.76 -5.28
CA VAL A 239 21.30 -12.08 -4.64
C VAL A 239 22.09 -11.99 -3.33
N LYS A 240 23.23 -11.29 -3.34
CA LYS A 240 24.05 -11.08 -2.13
C LYS A 240 23.29 -10.33 -1.04
N LEU A 241 22.60 -9.25 -1.40
CA LEU A 241 21.78 -8.49 -0.45
C LEU A 241 20.66 -9.34 0.14
N LEU A 242 20.01 -10.16 -0.69
CA LEU A 242 18.94 -11.03 -0.23
C LEU A 242 19.46 -12.11 0.73
N GLU A 243 20.63 -12.68 0.46
CA GLU A 243 21.28 -13.67 1.33
C GLU A 243 21.66 -13.07 2.69
N GLN A 244 22.23 -11.86 2.71
CA GLN A 244 22.54 -11.14 3.95
C GLN A 244 21.28 -10.89 4.80
N ILE A 245 20.18 -10.47 4.16
CA ILE A 245 18.89 -10.27 4.83
C ILE A 245 18.32 -11.59 5.34
N LYS A 246 18.43 -12.68 4.56
CA LYS A 246 17.97 -14.02 4.97
C LYS A 246 18.74 -14.51 6.20
N ASN A 247 20.06 -14.33 6.22
CA ASN A 247 20.91 -14.73 7.35
C ASN A 247 20.58 -13.91 8.61
N TYR A 248 20.46 -12.59 8.48
CA TYR A 248 20.06 -11.73 9.60
C TYR A 248 18.69 -12.13 10.18
N LEU A 249 17.69 -12.37 9.32
CA LEU A 249 16.36 -12.80 9.76
C LEU A 249 16.42 -14.13 10.51
N LYS A 250 17.22 -15.08 10.05
CA LYS A 250 17.34 -16.41 10.67
C LYS A 250 18.11 -16.37 11.98
N GLU A 251 19.23 -15.66 12.03
CA GLU A 251 20.13 -15.64 13.19
C GLU A 251 19.66 -14.68 14.29
N SER A 252 19.32 -13.45 13.92
CA SER A 252 18.99 -12.40 14.90
C SER A 252 17.52 -12.37 15.29
N LEU A 253 16.63 -12.70 14.35
CA LEU A 253 15.17 -12.60 14.55
C LEU A 253 14.47 -13.96 14.52
N LYS A 254 15.17 -15.08 14.28
CA LYS A 254 14.61 -16.44 14.16
C LYS A 254 13.38 -16.52 13.23
N LEU A 255 13.35 -15.68 12.19
CA LEU A 255 12.27 -15.61 11.21
C LEU A 255 12.70 -16.25 9.88
N ASN A 256 11.75 -16.93 9.24
CA ASN A 256 11.95 -17.53 7.92
C ASN A 256 11.28 -16.68 6.83
N LEU A 257 12.06 -16.38 5.78
CA LEU A 257 11.55 -15.69 4.60
C LEU A 257 10.70 -16.65 3.75
N SER A 258 9.61 -16.15 3.15
CA SER A 258 8.81 -16.95 2.24
C SER A 258 9.49 -17.10 0.88
N GLU A 259 10.12 -18.24 0.60
CA GLU A 259 10.83 -18.46 -0.67
C GLU A 259 9.90 -18.35 -1.89
N LYS A 260 8.65 -18.79 -1.77
CA LYS A 260 7.65 -18.71 -2.85
C LYS A 260 7.24 -17.28 -3.22
N LYS A 261 7.32 -16.35 -2.27
CA LYS A 261 6.88 -14.95 -2.46
C LYS A 261 8.04 -13.99 -2.64
N THR A 262 9.26 -14.42 -2.30
CA THR A 262 10.45 -13.59 -2.45
C THR A 262 10.90 -13.62 -3.90
N LEU A 263 10.80 -12.48 -4.59
CA LEU A 263 11.03 -12.40 -6.02
C LEU A 263 11.99 -11.25 -6.35
N ILE A 264 13.03 -11.56 -7.14
CA ILE A 264 13.90 -10.56 -7.75
C ILE A 264 13.36 -10.25 -9.14
N LYS A 265 12.93 -9.00 -9.36
CA LYS A 265 12.29 -8.54 -10.61
C LYS A 265 13.09 -7.42 -11.24
N ASN A 266 13.18 -7.41 -12.57
CA ASN A 266 13.83 -6.32 -13.27
C ASN A 266 12.85 -5.15 -13.44
N ALA A 267 13.20 -3.96 -12.93
CA ALA A 267 12.30 -2.82 -12.90
C ALA A 267 11.80 -2.35 -14.28
N SER A 268 12.55 -2.61 -15.36
CA SER A 268 12.19 -2.18 -16.73
C SER A 268 11.41 -3.24 -17.52
N ARG A 269 11.49 -4.52 -17.13
CA ARG A 269 10.87 -5.65 -17.85
C ARG A 269 9.62 -6.12 -17.12
N ASP A 270 9.71 -6.22 -15.80
CA ASP A 270 8.72 -6.84 -14.95
C ASP A 270 7.97 -5.79 -14.12
N LYS A 271 6.79 -6.18 -13.64
CA LYS A 271 6.00 -5.37 -12.73
C LYS A 271 6.10 -5.95 -11.33
N ALA A 272 6.59 -5.16 -10.39
CA ALA A 272 6.56 -5.51 -8.99
C ALA A 272 5.16 -5.28 -8.43
N LEU A 273 4.67 -6.13 -7.52
CA LEU A 273 3.36 -5.97 -6.91
C LEU A 273 3.54 -5.63 -5.43
N PHE A 274 3.17 -4.42 -5.03
CA PHE A 274 3.30 -3.96 -3.65
C PHE A 274 2.02 -3.24 -3.22
N LEU A 275 1.46 -3.62 -2.07
CA LEU A 275 0.21 -3.05 -1.53
C LEU A 275 -0.92 -2.97 -2.56
N GLY A 276 -1.08 -4.04 -3.35
CA GLY A 276 -2.12 -4.12 -4.39
C GLY A 276 -1.90 -3.22 -5.61
N THR A 277 -0.75 -2.56 -5.72
CA THR A 277 -0.39 -1.69 -6.85
C THR A 277 0.79 -2.30 -7.62
N GLN A 278 0.75 -2.23 -8.94
CA GLN A 278 1.89 -2.58 -9.80
C GLN A 278 2.88 -1.41 -9.86
N VAL A 279 4.10 -1.66 -9.43
CA VAL A 279 5.25 -0.75 -9.45
C VAL A 279 6.20 -1.19 -10.54
N PHE A 280 6.48 -0.32 -11.51
CA PHE A 280 7.47 -0.60 -12.54
C PHE A 280 8.04 0.68 -13.11
N ARG A 281 9.14 0.54 -13.85
CA ARG A 281 9.77 1.66 -14.54
C ARG A 281 9.36 1.66 -16.00
N SER A 282 8.85 2.78 -16.50
CA SER A 282 8.42 2.91 -17.88
C SER A 282 9.59 2.67 -18.84
N ARG A 283 9.25 2.11 -20.01
CA ARG A 283 10.19 2.11 -21.14
C ARG A 283 10.30 3.52 -21.70
N HIS A 284 11.43 3.80 -22.33
CA HIS A 284 11.59 5.05 -23.06
C HIS A 284 10.53 5.16 -24.14
N GLN A 285 9.85 6.31 -24.18
CA GLN A 285 8.91 6.62 -25.24
C GLN A 285 9.47 7.81 -26.02
N ILE A 286 9.47 7.68 -27.35
CA ILE A 286 9.84 8.76 -28.26
C ILE A 286 8.52 9.32 -28.77
N PHE A 287 8.22 10.56 -28.41
CA PHE A 287 7.07 11.28 -28.90
C PHE A 287 7.49 12.18 -30.06
N SER A 288 6.81 12.07 -31.18
CA SER A 288 6.92 13.02 -32.29
C SER A 288 5.81 14.05 -32.14
N ARG A 289 6.15 15.33 -32.06
CA ARG A 289 5.17 16.41 -32.16
C ARG A 289 4.83 16.68 -33.63
N PRO A 290 3.63 17.22 -33.93
CA PRO A 290 3.24 17.58 -35.31
C PRO A 290 4.24 18.50 -36.02
N LEU A 291 4.93 19.36 -35.27
CA LEU A 291 5.97 20.28 -35.76
C LEU A 291 7.38 19.66 -35.88
N GLY A 292 7.49 18.33 -36.03
CA GLY A 292 8.77 17.63 -36.30
C GLY A 292 9.74 17.47 -35.11
N PHE A 293 9.45 18.06 -33.95
CA PHE A 293 10.27 17.85 -32.75
C PHE A 293 10.00 16.49 -32.12
N THR A 294 11.01 15.62 -32.18
CA THR A 294 11.01 14.35 -31.45
C THR A 294 11.61 14.54 -30.07
N ARG A 295 10.85 14.21 -29.02
CA ARG A 295 11.32 14.26 -27.63
C ARG A 295 11.27 12.87 -27.04
N ARG A 296 12.37 12.48 -26.39
CA ARG A 296 12.38 11.31 -25.52
C ARG A 296 11.86 11.67 -24.15
N VAL A 297 10.89 10.90 -23.68
CA VAL A 297 10.50 10.88 -22.27
C VAL A 297 11.36 9.85 -21.54
N GLY A 298 11.91 10.28 -20.40
CA GLY A 298 12.76 9.45 -19.56
C GLY A 298 12.04 8.20 -19.05
N LYS A 299 12.80 7.26 -18.51
CA LYS A 299 12.20 6.16 -17.75
C LYS A 299 11.71 6.71 -16.42
N GLU A 300 10.40 6.76 -16.25
CA GLU A 300 9.74 7.25 -15.04
C GLU A 300 9.21 6.07 -14.22
N MET A 301 9.11 6.27 -12.91
CA MET A 301 8.38 5.33 -12.08
C MET A 301 6.90 5.39 -12.45
N ARG A 302 6.25 4.24 -12.59
CA ARG A 302 4.81 4.16 -12.81
C ARG A 302 4.17 3.25 -11.77
N LEU A 303 3.06 3.76 -11.23
CA LEU A 303 2.14 3.05 -10.35
C LEU A 303 0.86 2.78 -11.13
N VAL A 304 0.46 1.51 -11.22
CA VAL A 304 -0.69 1.07 -12.01
C VAL A 304 -1.58 0.15 -11.19
N ALA A 305 -2.90 0.35 -11.28
CA ALA A 305 -3.87 -0.53 -10.67
C ALA A 305 -3.97 -1.85 -11.47
N PRO A 306 -3.79 -3.04 -10.84
CA PRO A 306 -3.89 -4.32 -11.53
C PRO A 306 -5.35 -4.70 -11.78
N ILE A 307 -5.82 -4.47 -13.01
CA ILE A 307 -7.23 -4.73 -13.42
C ILE A 307 -7.62 -6.19 -13.17
N GLU A 308 -6.74 -7.16 -13.45
CA GLU A 308 -7.00 -8.58 -13.23
C GLU A 308 -7.28 -8.93 -11.76
N ARG A 309 -6.49 -8.37 -10.82
CA ARG A 309 -6.74 -8.59 -9.38
C ARG A 309 -8.02 -7.89 -8.91
N ILE A 310 -8.33 -6.72 -9.47
CA ILE A 310 -9.58 -6.02 -9.20
C ILE A 310 -10.76 -6.87 -9.67
N ASN A 311 -10.69 -7.45 -10.86
CA ASN A 311 -11.71 -8.37 -11.38
C ASN A 311 -11.87 -9.61 -10.49
N LYS A 312 -10.77 -10.21 -10.01
CA LYS A 312 -10.83 -11.34 -9.06
C LYS A 312 -11.59 -10.95 -7.78
N LYS A 313 -11.27 -9.79 -7.19
CA LYS A 313 -11.98 -9.27 -6.01
C LYS A 313 -13.45 -8.97 -6.28
N LEU A 314 -13.79 -8.42 -7.45
CA LEU A 314 -15.17 -8.17 -7.84
C LEU A 314 -15.95 -9.47 -8.08
N LYS A 315 -15.29 -10.52 -8.60
CA LYS A 315 -15.85 -11.88 -8.72
C LYS A 315 -16.13 -12.49 -7.35
N GLU A 316 -15.17 -12.43 -6.43
CA GLU A 316 -15.34 -12.87 -5.03
C GLU A 316 -16.48 -12.13 -4.31
N ALA A 317 -16.60 -10.83 -4.55
CA ALA A 317 -17.69 -10.01 -4.04
C ALA A 317 -19.04 -10.22 -4.76
N LYS A 318 -19.10 -11.17 -5.71
CA LYS A 318 -20.29 -11.54 -6.51
C LYS A 318 -20.84 -10.43 -7.41
N PHE A 319 -20.01 -9.48 -7.82
CA PHE A 319 -20.37 -8.47 -8.84
C PHE A 319 -20.06 -8.94 -10.27
N LEU A 320 -19.25 -9.98 -10.42
CA LEU A 320 -18.91 -10.62 -11.69
C LEU A 320 -19.17 -12.12 -11.61
N VAL A 321 -19.78 -12.69 -12.64
CA VAL A 321 -19.91 -14.13 -12.88
C VAL A 321 -19.50 -14.37 -14.33
N ASP A 322 -18.50 -15.24 -14.55
CA ASP A 322 -17.96 -15.57 -15.88
C ASP A 322 -17.57 -14.37 -16.75
N GLY A 323 -17.00 -13.33 -16.11
CA GLY A 323 -16.57 -12.10 -16.77
C GLY A 323 -17.72 -11.12 -17.08
N GLN A 324 -18.97 -11.51 -16.81
CA GLN A 324 -20.14 -10.67 -16.99
C GLN A 324 -20.60 -10.02 -15.68
N PRO A 325 -21.09 -8.77 -15.72
CA PRO A 325 -21.67 -8.12 -14.55
C PRO A 325 -22.87 -8.92 -14.02
N SER A 326 -22.86 -9.23 -12.73
CA SER A 326 -23.92 -10.01 -12.07
C SER A 326 -24.66 -9.15 -11.04
N PRO A 327 -26.00 -9.20 -10.96
CA PRO A 327 -26.77 -8.44 -9.98
C PRO A 327 -26.53 -8.96 -8.56
N ARG A 328 -26.29 -8.05 -7.62
CA ARG A 328 -26.19 -8.40 -6.19
C ARG A 328 -27.56 -8.48 -5.53
N PHE A 329 -28.23 -9.63 -5.68
CA PHE A 329 -29.58 -9.86 -5.13
C PHE A 329 -29.73 -9.64 -3.62
N LEU A 330 -28.64 -9.75 -2.85
CA LEU A 330 -28.63 -9.42 -1.42
C LEU A 330 -29.16 -8.00 -1.14
N TRP A 331 -28.95 -7.06 -2.06
CA TRP A 331 -29.37 -5.66 -1.91
C TRP A 331 -30.77 -5.37 -2.47
N MET A 332 -31.48 -6.38 -2.98
CA MET A 332 -32.78 -6.22 -3.62
C MET A 332 -33.86 -5.67 -2.69
N LYS A 333 -33.74 -5.93 -1.38
CA LYS A 333 -34.67 -5.43 -0.35
C LYS A 333 -34.61 -3.92 -0.16
N ASN A 334 -33.46 -3.30 -0.46
CA ASN A 334 -33.25 -1.87 -0.25
C ASN A 334 -34.01 -1.01 -1.28
N SER A 335 -34.26 0.26 -0.97
CA SER A 335 -34.80 1.23 -1.93
C SER A 335 -33.81 1.50 -3.08
N LYS A 336 -34.28 2.05 -4.20
CA LYS A 336 -33.42 2.36 -5.35
C LYS A 336 -32.24 3.27 -4.96
N ASP A 337 -32.52 4.35 -4.23
CA ASP A 337 -31.49 5.29 -3.77
C ASP A 337 -30.46 4.63 -2.85
N GLN A 338 -30.90 3.76 -1.93
CA GLN A 338 -30.00 2.98 -1.09
C GLN A 338 -29.15 2.00 -1.92
N ILE A 339 -29.73 1.33 -2.91
CA ILE A 339 -28.99 0.44 -3.82
C ILE A 339 -27.91 1.24 -4.55
N ILE A 340 -28.27 2.37 -5.18
CA ILE A 340 -27.32 3.23 -5.89
C ILE A 340 -26.24 3.74 -4.92
N GLY A 341 -26.61 4.16 -3.72
CA GLY A 341 -25.68 4.57 -2.66
C GLY A 341 -24.67 3.48 -2.29
N LEU A 342 -25.11 2.23 -2.17
CA LEU A 342 -24.24 1.07 -1.89
C LEU A 342 -23.27 0.81 -3.04
N TYR A 343 -23.72 0.78 -4.30
CA TYR A 343 -22.82 0.62 -5.44
C TYR A 343 -21.82 1.79 -5.55
N ASN A 344 -22.29 3.02 -5.34
CA ASN A 344 -21.43 4.21 -5.30
C ASN A 344 -20.38 4.12 -4.20
N SER A 345 -20.71 3.55 -3.02
CA SER A 345 -19.74 3.36 -1.93
C SER A 345 -18.61 2.39 -2.32
N VAL A 346 -18.95 1.30 -3.03
CA VAL A 346 -17.97 0.34 -3.55
C VAL A 346 -17.07 1.01 -4.60
N TYR A 347 -17.68 1.71 -5.56
CA TYR A 347 -16.94 2.45 -6.59
C TYR A 347 -15.99 3.48 -5.96
N ARG A 348 -16.50 4.35 -5.08
CA ARG A 348 -15.71 5.36 -4.36
C ARG A 348 -14.58 4.73 -3.55
N GLY A 349 -14.81 3.58 -2.90
CA GLY A 349 -13.77 2.86 -2.16
C GLY A 349 -12.58 2.48 -3.04
N TYR A 350 -12.82 1.90 -4.23
CA TYR A 350 -11.76 1.59 -5.18
C TYR A 350 -11.06 2.85 -5.71
N MET A 351 -11.82 3.87 -6.10
CA MET A 351 -11.26 5.08 -6.69
C MET A 351 -10.48 5.93 -5.69
N ASN A 352 -10.91 5.96 -4.42
CA ASN A 352 -10.19 6.62 -3.35
C ASN A 352 -8.83 5.95 -3.13
N TYR A 353 -8.79 4.62 -3.10
CA TYR A 353 -7.53 3.88 -2.95
C TYR A 353 -6.61 4.06 -4.15
N TYR A 354 -7.12 3.93 -5.38
CA TYR A 354 -6.30 4.01 -6.59
C TYR A 354 -6.17 5.44 -7.16
N SER A 355 -6.42 6.48 -6.37
CA SER A 355 -6.38 7.89 -6.79
C SER A 355 -5.06 8.34 -7.43
N PHE A 356 -3.94 7.74 -7.03
CA PHE A 356 -2.58 8.08 -7.50
C PHE A 356 -2.09 7.29 -8.72
N VAL A 357 -2.90 6.37 -9.29
CA VAL A 357 -2.42 5.46 -10.34
C VAL A 357 -2.40 6.11 -11.73
N HIS A 358 -1.42 5.75 -12.54
CA HIS A 358 -1.23 6.31 -13.88
C HIS A 358 -2.32 5.85 -14.87
N ASN A 359 -2.96 4.71 -14.61
CA ASN A 359 -4.08 4.19 -15.41
C ASN A 359 -5.44 4.50 -14.77
N TYR A 360 -5.55 5.63 -14.05
CA TYR A 360 -6.77 6.01 -13.31
C TYR A 360 -8.01 5.98 -14.21
N GLY A 361 -7.98 6.67 -15.35
CA GLY A 361 -9.13 6.74 -16.26
C GLY A 361 -9.60 5.37 -16.79
N SER A 362 -8.65 4.50 -17.15
CA SER A 362 -8.96 3.13 -17.61
C SER A 362 -9.54 2.28 -16.47
N THR A 363 -8.96 2.38 -15.27
CA THR A 363 -9.45 1.66 -14.09
C THR A 363 -10.83 2.14 -13.67
N SER A 364 -11.02 3.47 -13.66
CA SER A 364 -12.28 4.17 -13.37
C SER A 364 -13.39 3.71 -14.31
N GLY A 365 -13.16 3.78 -15.62
CA GLY A 365 -14.12 3.35 -16.63
C GLY A 365 -14.46 1.87 -16.52
N HIS A 366 -13.45 1.01 -16.33
CA HIS A 366 -13.65 -0.43 -16.21
C HIS A 366 -14.51 -0.82 -15.00
N ILE A 367 -14.18 -0.31 -13.81
CA ILE A 367 -14.95 -0.58 -12.58
C ILE A 367 -16.35 0.03 -12.69
N HIS A 368 -16.46 1.27 -13.20
CA HIS A 368 -17.74 1.93 -13.42
C HIS A 368 -18.66 1.08 -14.30
N ASN A 369 -18.17 0.59 -15.44
CA ASN A 369 -18.95 -0.20 -16.38
C ASN A 369 -19.48 -1.49 -15.74
N ILE A 370 -18.66 -2.18 -14.94
CA ILE A 370 -19.06 -3.41 -14.24
C ILE A 370 -20.13 -3.11 -13.21
N LEU A 371 -19.87 -2.15 -12.31
CA LEU A 371 -20.77 -1.86 -11.19
C LEU A 371 -22.08 -1.24 -11.67
N ARG A 372 -22.04 -0.35 -12.66
CA ARG A 372 -23.23 0.24 -13.28
C ARG A 372 -24.09 -0.82 -13.96
N SER A 373 -23.48 -1.70 -14.75
CA SER A 373 -24.21 -2.78 -15.42
C SER A 373 -24.83 -3.75 -14.41
N SER A 374 -24.07 -4.12 -13.36
CA SER A 374 -24.56 -4.94 -12.25
C SER A 374 -25.74 -4.29 -11.52
N CYS A 375 -25.65 -2.99 -11.21
CA CYS A 375 -26.73 -2.20 -10.61
C CYS A 375 -27.96 -2.17 -11.51
N ALA A 376 -27.80 -1.94 -12.82
CA ALA A 376 -28.90 -1.94 -13.77
C ALA A 376 -29.60 -3.30 -13.85
N LYS A 377 -28.88 -4.44 -13.80
CA LYS A 377 -29.50 -5.78 -13.72
C LYS A 377 -30.31 -5.96 -12.44
N LEU A 378 -29.82 -5.45 -11.32
CA LEU A 378 -30.51 -5.56 -10.04
C LEU A 378 -31.81 -4.74 -10.05
N LEU A 379 -31.78 -3.53 -10.59
CA LEU A 379 -32.97 -2.68 -10.73
C LEU A 379 -33.97 -3.28 -11.73
N ALA A 380 -33.48 -3.85 -12.83
CA ALA A 380 -34.30 -4.59 -13.78
C ALA A 380 -35.08 -5.72 -13.09
N ALA A 381 -34.39 -6.56 -12.32
CA ALA A 381 -35.02 -7.62 -11.54
C ALA A 381 -35.99 -7.10 -10.46
N LYS A 382 -35.67 -5.96 -9.81
CA LYS A 382 -36.51 -5.40 -8.75
C LYS A 382 -37.84 -4.84 -9.28
N PHE A 383 -37.81 -4.16 -10.43
CA PHE A 383 -38.99 -3.52 -11.02
C PHE A 383 -39.70 -4.42 -12.05
N SER A 384 -39.39 -5.72 -12.08
CA SER A 384 -39.91 -6.67 -13.07
C SER A 384 -39.70 -6.22 -14.53
N GLN A 385 -38.64 -5.43 -14.77
CA GLN A 385 -38.25 -5.02 -16.11
C GLN A 385 -37.30 -6.06 -16.67
N HIS A 386 -37.67 -6.73 -17.75
CA HIS A 386 -36.88 -7.84 -18.30
C HIS A 386 -35.54 -7.44 -18.93
N SER A 387 -35.25 -6.14 -19.14
CA SER A 387 -34.00 -5.72 -19.79
C SER A 387 -33.31 -4.52 -19.12
N GLN A 388 -31.98 -4.55 -19.11
CA GLN A 388 -31.15 -3.40 -18.69
C GLN A 388 -31.41 -2.17 -19.57
N LYS A 389 -31.73 -2.37 -20.85
CA LYS A 389 -32.00 -1.28 -21.80
C LYS A 389 -33.19 -0.44 -21.35
N LYS A 390 -34.31 -1.08 -20.96
CA LYS A 390 -35.49 -0.38 -20.43
C LYS A 390 -35.17 0.44 -19.17
N ILE A 391 -34.31 -0.08 -18.29
CA ILE A 391 -33.86 0.67 -17.11
C ILE A 391 -33.07 1.93 -17.50
N PHE A 392 -32.18 1.85 -18.50
CA PHE A 392 -31.45 3.03 -18.97
C PHE A 392 -32.31 4.03 -19.74
N GLU A 393 -33.38 3.57 -20.40
CA GLU A 393 -34.38 4.45 -21.03
C GLU A 393 -35.17 5.22 -19.97
N VAL A 394 -35.62 4.55 -18.90
CA VAL A 394 -36.43 5.16 -17.84
C VAL A 394 -35.62 6.06 -16.91
N TYR A 395 -34.44 5.63 -16.48
CA TYR A 395 -33.64 6.32 -15.45
C TYR A 395 -32.43 7.09 -16.02
N GLY A 396 -32.28 7.08 -17.34
CA GLY A 396 -31.16 7.71 -18.05
C GLY A 396 -29.83 7.01 -17.80
N LYS A 397 -28.76 7.56 -18.38
CA LYS A 397 -27.42 6.98 -18.26
C LYS A 397 -27.01 6.83 -16.79
N ASN A 398 -27.21 7.83 -15.95
CA ASN A 398 -26.72 7.78 -14.56
C ASN A 398 -27.66 7.09 -13.57
N LEU A 399 -28.68 6.35 -14.07
CA LEU A 399 -29.66 5.63 -13.24
C LEU A 399 -30.41 6.51 -12.22
N LYS A 400 -30.41 7.84 -12.41
CA LYS A 400 -31.02 8.82 -11.50
C LYS A 400 -32.55 8.82 -11.66
N GLY A 401 -33.04 9.02 -12.87
CA GLY A 401 -34.44 9.35 -13.12
C GLY A 401 -34.89 10.58 -12.33
N LYS A 402 -36.01 10.46 -11.59
CA LYS A 402 -36.58 11.54 -10.75
C LYS A 402 -36.02 11.58 -9.31
N ASP A 403 -35.08 10.70 -8.98
CA ASP A 403 -34.64 10.51 -7.60
C ASP A 403 -33.43 11.38 -7.24
N ASN A 404 -33.13 11.43 -5.94
CA ASN A 404 -32.12 12.32 -5.38
C ASN A 404 -30.69 11.83 -5.66
N ILE A 405 -30.46 10.51 -5.77
CA ILE A 405 -29.13 9.93 -5.88
C ILE A 405 -28.88 9.36 -7.28
N ALA A 406 -27.86 9.89 -7.95
CA ALA A 406 -27.36 9.37 -9.22
C ALA A 406 -26.20 8.40 -9.02
N PHE A 407 -26.02 7.48 -9.97
CA PHE A 407 -24.79 6.71 -10.08
C PHE A 407 -23.62 7.65 -10.44
N VAL A 408 -22.49 7.53 -9.74
CA VAL A 408 -21.34 8.43 -9.90
C VAL A 408 -20.71 8.26 -11.27
N GLU A 409 -20.53 9.37 -11.99
CA GLU A 409 -19.82 9.39 -13.27
C GLU A 409 -18.32 9.15 -13.10
N PRO A 410 -17.69 8.41 -14.04
CA PRO A 410 -16.27 8.15 -13.98
C PRO A 410 -15.49 9.44 -14.23
N THR A 411 -14.58 9.76 -13.32
CA THR A 411 -13.59 10.79 -13.57
C THR A 411 -12.42 10.18 -14.36
N TYR A 412 -11.92 10.91 -15.36
CA TYR A 412 -10.76 10.50 -16.16
C TYR A 412 -9.51 11.34 -15.88
N ALA A 413 -9.63 12.38 -15.06
CA ALA A 413 -8.51 13.22 -14.65
C ALA A 413 -7.47 12.40 -13.89
N ASN A 414 -6.25 12.38 -14.43
CA ASN A 414 -5.15 11.62 -13.86
C ASN A 414 -4.36 12.49 -12.87
N LYS A 415 -4.57 12.26 -11.57
CA LYS A 415 -3.86 12.97 -10.50
C LYS A 415 -2.83 12.04 -9.85
N VAL A 416 -1.71 11.83 -10.53
CA VAL A 416 -0.64 10.89 -10.12
C VAL A 416 -0.06 11.20 -8.73
N TRP A 417 -0.22 12.42 -8.23
CA TRP A 417 0.22 12.85 -6.90
C TRP A 417 -0.87 12.81 -5.82
N ASP A 418 -2.08 12.32 -6.12
CA ASP A 418 -3.21 12.29 -5.17
C ASP A 418 -3.09 11.12 -4.17
N PHE A 419 -2.03 11.14 -3.37
CA PHE A 419 -1.85 10.19 -2.28
C PHE A 419 -2.65 10.64 -1.04
N LYS A 420 -3.73 9.93 -0.69
CA LYS A 420 -4.53 10.17 0.51
C LYS A 420 -3.72 9.82 1.78
N ILE A 421 -3.21 10.85 2.46
CA ILE A 421 -2.57 10.72 3.76
C ILE A 421 -3.69 10.79 4.81
N PRO A 422 -3.69 9.95 5.85
CA PRO A 422 -4.65 10.10 6.94
C PRO A 422 -4.54 11.51 7.51
N ASP A 423 -5.65 12.22 7.62
CA ASP A 423 -5.65 13.50 8.33
C ASP A 423 -5.22 13.25 9.78
N LYS A 424 -4.33 14.09 10.30
CA LYS A 424 -4.03 14.12 11.73
C LYS A 424 -5.34 14.36 12.46
N VAL A 425 -5.90 13.32 13.07
CA VAL A 425 -7.05 13.42 13.96
C VAL A 425 -6.69 14.47 15.02
N GLY A 426 -7.26 15.67 14.91
CA GLY A 426 -7.10 16.73 15.91
C GLY A 426 -6.43 18.05 15.50
N LYS A 427 -6.14 18.35 14.22
CA LYS A 427 -5.68 19.72 13.85
C LYS A 427 -6.57 20.52 12.91
N SER A 428 -7.49 19.92 12.16
CA SER A 428 -8.36 20.66 11.23
C SER A 428 -9.51 21.41 11.92
N ASP A 429 -10.03 20.91 13.05
CA ASP A 429 -11.15 21.54 13.78
C ASP A 429 -10.73 22.69 14.70
N ILE A 430 -9.46 22.73 15.13
CA ILE A 430 -8.97 23.79 16.03
C ILE A 430 -8.66 25.08 15.24
N THR A 431 -8.16 24.97 14.01
CA THR A 431 -7.89 26.14 13.16
C THR A 431 -9.18 26.76 12.62
N GLN A 432 -10.23 25.97 12.33
CA GLN A 432 -11.53 26.53 11.96
C GLN A 432 -12.25 27.18 13.14
N LYS A 433 -12.15 26.63 14.36
CA LYS A 433 -12.67 27.28 15.58
C LYS A 433 -11.87 28.53 16.00
N LYS A 434 -10.56 28.58 15.78
CA LYS A 434 -9.75 29.80 16.01
C LYS A 434 -10.07 30.92 15.03
N LYS A 435 -10.32 30.59 13.75
CA LYS A 435 -10.76 31.59 12.76
C LYS A 435 -12.13 32.18 13.12
N LYS A 436 -13.12 31.34 13.45
CA LYS A 436 -14.44 31.80 13.91
C LYS A 436 -14.41 32.60 15.22
N ARG A 437 -13.50 32.30 16.16
CA ARG A 437 -13.36 33.10 17.40
C ARG A 437 -12.73 34.47 17.16
N ASN A 438 -11.77 34.58 16.24
CA ASN A 438 -11.16 35.87 15.92
C ASN A 438 -12.09 36.77 15.12
N ASP A 439 -12.93 36.20 14.23
CA ASP A 439 -13.93 36.98 13.48
C ASP A 439 -15.07 37.52 14.39
N ILE A 440 -15.41 36.82 15.48
CA ILE A 440 -16.39 37.31 16.46
C ILE A 440 -15.78 38.41 17.35
N HIS A 441 -14.46 38.38 17.59
CA HIS A 441 -13.79 39.38 18.41
C HIS A 441 -13.54 40.70 17.67
N SER A 442 -13.36 40.66 16.34
CA SER A 442 -13.27 41.85 15.49
C SER A 442 -14.63 42.53 15.29
N LEU A 443 -15.73 41.78 15.21
CA LEU A 443 -17.09 42.32 15.12
C LEU A 443 -17.55 43.02 16.42
N ARG A 444 -17.00 42.67 17.58
CA ARG A 444 -17.32 43.33 18.87
C ARG A 444 -16.56 44.64 19.11
N GLN A 445 -15.50 44.93 18.36
CA GLN A 445 -14.73 46.17 18.48
C GLN A 445 -15.19 47.27 17.52
N GLN A 446 -16.23 47.02 16.71
CA GLN A 446 -16.80 48.02 15.80
C GLN A 446 -18.13 48.62 16.32
N HIS A 447 -18.57 48.25 17.52
CA HIS A 447 -19.82 48.72 18.14
C HIS A 447 -19.65 49.20 19.60
N ILE A 448 -18.44 49.62 19.97
CA ILE A 448 -18.14 50.46 21.14
C ILE A 448 -17.32 51.62 20.59
#